data_AF-A0A813HMJ9-F1
#
_entry.id   AF-A0A813HMJ9-F1
#
_cell.length_a   1.000
_cell.length_b   1.000
_cell.length_c   1.000
_cell.angle_alpha   90.00
_cell.angle_beta   90.00
_cell.angle_gamma   90.00
#
_symmetry.space_group_name_H-M   'P 1'
#
loop_
_entity.id
_entity.type
_entity.pdbx_description
1 polymer ?
#
loop_
_entity_poly.entity_id
_entity_poly.type
_entity_poly.pdbx_seq_one_letter_code
_entity_poly.pdbx_strand_id
1 'polypeptide(L)'
;QQWRHGLQLLLDARKLSFCPDIISYNAAISACEKCGQWQQALALLAEAQAAAGPDIVSFNSALSACGAARQWQRAVAMLAEMPKLHLEPSIVTLNAAISAAATWQSALGLVSDGRPRGLNPDEVSFAAAVSACEKGLEWRRALSLFREMSSRSLPPSLFAANAAISAFEKVERWRGALSLLATLQRMGLQPDHVSLNSAASACEKGSRWQGALMLLVGRDSQLQRLALVRDLVAYNVALLACMRGLLWRLSLDLLSQMMRNSPEPTVISFSPALEACERSRQALQTVRLLDTLQRRVLS
;
A
#
# COMPACT_ATOMS: atom_id res chain seq x y z
N GLN A 1 -8.17 20.73 -6.88
CA GLN A 1 -8.39 22.06 -7.50
C GLN A 1 -7.13 22.94 -7.56
N GLN A 2 -6.19 22.80 -6.62
CA GLN A 2 -4.99 23.66 -6.53
C GLN A 2 -3.99 23.54 -7.70
N TRP A 3 -3.81 22.35 -8.30
CA TRP A 3 -2.87 22.16 -9.43
C TRP A 3 -3.27 22.92 -10.70
N ARG A 4 -4.58 23.00 -11.00
CA ARG A 4 -5.09 23.74 -12.15
C ARG A 4 -4.84 25.23 -12.01
N HIS A 5 -5.00 25.76 -10.80
CA HIS A 5 -4.74 27.15 -10.48
C HIS A 5 -3.25 27.48 -10.59
N GLY A 6 -2.36 26.60 -10.09
CA GLY A 6 -0.91 26.75 -10.26
C GLY A 6 -0.45 26.73 -11.72
N LEU A 7 -1.00 25.83 -12.53
CA LEU A 7 -0.77 25.81 -13.99
C LEU A 7 -1.28 27.07 -14.67
N GLN A 8 -2.48 27.53 -14.30
CA GLN A 8 -3.08 28.72 -14.89
C GLN A 8 -2.27 29.98 -14.57
N LEU A 9 -1.77 30.11 -13.33
CA LEU A 9 -0.83 31.18 -12.94
C LEU A 9 0.48 31.11 -13.73
N LEU A 10 1.02 29.92 -13.98
CA LEU A 10 2.26 29.74 -14.74
C LEU A 10 2.04 30.09 -16.23
N LEU A 11 0.88 29.73 -16.79
CA LEU A 11 0.49 30.10 -18.15
C LEU A 11 0.20 31.60 -18.28
N ASP A 12 -0.42 32.22 -17.28
CA ASP A 12 -0.74 33.65 -17.29
C ASP A 12 0.52 34.51 -17.04
N ALA A 13 1.45 34.05 -16.19
CA ALA A 13 2.78 34.66 -16.04
C ALA A 13 3.56 34.65 -17.38
N ARG A 14 3.47 33.57 -18.15
CA ARG A 14 4.05 33.49 -19.51
C ARG A 14 3.41 34.47 -20.49
N LYS A 15 2.08 34.63 -20.46
CA LYS A 15 1.37 35.61 -21.30
C LYS A 15 1.73 37.05 -20.97
N LEU A 16 2.10 37.31 -19.72
CA LEU A 16 2.55 38.62 -19.23
C LEU A 16 4.05 38.86 -19.45
N SER A 17 4.74 38.01 -20.23
CA SER A 17 6.19 38.11 -20.53
C SER A 17 7.10 37.91 -19.32
N PHE A 18 6.58 37.40 -18.19
CA PHE A 18 7.42 36.96 -17.09
C PHE A 18 8.04 35.61 -17.44
N CYS A 19 9.36 35.47 -17.31
CA CYS A 19 10.05 34.20 -17.47
C CYS A 19 9.88 33.40 -16.17
N PRO A 20 9.00 32.38 -16.09
CA PRO A 20 8.90 31.55 -14.91
C PRO A 20 10.25 30.88 -14.65
N ASP A 21 10.72 30.99 -13.41
CA ASP A 21 11.95 30.38 -12.96
C ASP A 21 11.76 28.88 -12.64
N ILE A 22 12.86 28.20 -12.36
CA ILE A 22 12.83 26.78 -12.05
C ILE A 22 11.99 26.45 -10.81
N ILE A 23 11.92 27.37 -9.84
CA ILE A 23 11.13 27.22 -8.62
C ILE A 23 9.64 27.15 -8.98
N SER A 24 9.19 28.01 -9.91
CA SER A 24 7.82 28.00 -10.42
C SER A 24 7.47 26.69 -11.11
N TYR A 25 8.38 26.16 -11.94
CA TYR A 25 8.21 24.84 -12.57
C TYR A 25 8.19 23.71 -11.54
N ASN A 26 9.09 23.70 -10.56
CA ASN A 26 9.14 22.69 -9.49
C ASN A 26 7.84 22.64 -8.69
N ALA A 27 7.30 23.81 -8.32
CA ALA A 27 6.02 23.91 -7.63
C ALA A 27 4.86 23.36 -8.47
N ALA A 28 4.81 23.67 -9.76
CA ALA A 28 3.78 23.18 -10.67
C ALA A 28 3.87 21.66 -10.90
N ILE A 29 5.09 21.12 -11.08
CA ILE A 29 5.34 19.67 -11.24
C ILE A 29 4.93 18.92 -9.96
N SER A 30 5.31 19.40 -8.77
CA SER A 30 4.91 18.77 -7.50
C SER A 30 3.40 18.89 -7.25
N ALA A 31 2.74 19.97 -7.68
CA ALA A 31 1.28 20.05 -7.62
C ALA A 31 0.61 19.02 -8.54
N CYS A 32 1.17 18.77 -9.73
CA CYS A 32 0.69 17.74 -10.65
C CYS A 32 0.93 16.33 -10.10
N GLU A 33 2.09 16.07 -9.50
CA GLU A 33 2.43 14.83 -8.78
C GLU A 33 1.37 14.49 -7.73
N LYS A 34 1.10 15.42 -6.80
CA LYS A 34 0.10 15.24 -5.72
C LYS A 34 -1.32 15.01 -6.23
N CYS A 35 -1.60 15.41 -7.46
CA CYS A 35 -2.91 15.25 -8.10
C CYS A 35 -2.99 14.07 -9.08
N GLY A 36 -1.92 13.25 -9.17
CA GLY A 36 -1.84 12.10 -10.07
C GLY A 36 -1.79 12.46 -11.57
N GLN A 37 -1.52 13.73 -11.89
CA GLN A 37 -1.49 14.27 -13.27
C GLN A 37 -0.09 14.11 -13.87
N TRP A 38 0.34 12.87 -14.04
CA TRP A 38 1.70 12.53 -14.47
C TRP A 38 2.06 13.00 -15.89
N GLN A 39 1.06 13.08 -16.79
CA GLN A 39 1.27 13.55 -18.17
C GLN A 39 1.62 15.04 -18.18
N GLN A 40 0.91 15.83 -17.37
CA GLN A 40 1.15 17.26 -17.21
C GLN A 40 2.47 17.53 -16.49
N ALA A 41 2.81 16.71 -15.48
CA ALA A 41 4.11 16.78 -14.82
C ALA A 41 5.28 16.59 -15.81
N LEU A 42 5.17 15.64 -16.74
CA LEU A 42 6.18 15.42 -17.78
C LEU A 42 6.21 16.53 -18.84
N ALA A 43 5.04 17.05 -19.23
CA ALA A 43 4.97 18.19 -20.16
C ALA A 43 5.69 19.42 -19.55
N LEU A 44 5.40 19.72 -18.28
CA LEU A 44 6.07 20.80 -17.54
C LEU A 44 7.58 20.57 -17.38
N LEU A 45 8.03 19.32 -17.21
CA LEU A 45 9.47 19.01 -17.17
C LEU A 45 10.15 19.25 -18.52
N ALA A 46 9.53 18.84 -19.63
CA ALA A 46 10.04 19.09 -20.97
C ALA A 46 10.08 20.60 -21.29
N GLU A 47 9.08 21.36 -20.82
CA GLU A 47 9.09 22.81 -20.93
C GLU A 47 10.19 23.46 -20.08
N ALA A 48 10.40 22.99 -18.85
CA ALA A 48 11.49 23.43 -18.00
C ALA A 48 12.87 23.17 -18.64
N GLN A 49 13.03 22.04 -19.34
CA GLN A 49 14.23 21.72 -20.15
C GLN A 49 14.51 22.76 -21.23
N ALA A 50 13.47 23.26 -21.90
CA ALA A 50 13.62 24.26 -22.95
C ALA A 50 13.83 25.69 -22.42
N ALA A 51 13.26 26.02 -21.25
CA ALA A 51 13.17 27.40 -20.78
C ALA A 51 14.16 27.78 -19.66
N ALA A 52 14.35 26.90 -18.67
CA ALA A 52 15.01 27.25 -17.40
C ALA A 52 16.14 26.30 -16.97
N GLY A 53 16.22 25.11 -17.59
CA GLY A 53 17.19 24.05 -17.25
C GLY A 53 16.82 23.33 -15.95
N PRO A 54 16.15 22.15 -16.00
CA PRO A 54 15.62 21.46 -14.82
C PRO A 54 16.72 21.04 -13.85
N ASP A 55 16.35 20.93 -12.58
CA ASP A 55 17.21 20.51 -11.50
C ASP A 55 16.78 19.13 -11.00
N ILE A 56 17.51 18.62 -10.02
CA ILE A 56 17.22 17.31 -9.40
C ILE A 56 15.81 17.29 -8.80
N VAL A 57 15.29 18.43 -8.33
CA VAL A 57 13.95 18.54 -7.74
C VAL A 57 12.87 18.38 -8.82
N SER A 58 13.02 19.04 -9.98
CA SER A 58 12.11 18.88 -11.12
C SER A 58 11.99 17.42 -11.53
N PHE A 59 13.14 16.75 -11.69
CA PHE A 59 13.20 15.35 -12.07
C PHE A 59 12.63 14.42 -11.00
N ASN A 60 12.93 14.65 -9.73
CA ASN A 60 12.40 13.84 -8.62
C ASN A 60 10.87 13.90 -8.54
N SER A 61 10.27 15.08 -8.66
CA SER A 61 8.81 15.24 -8.65
C SER A 61 8.15 14.59 -9.87
N ALA A 62 8.76 14.72 -11.06
CA ALA A 62 8.27 14.05 -12.27
C ALA A 62 8.40 12.52 -12.21
N LEU A 63 9.51 12.01 -11.64
CA LEU A 63 9.74 10.59 -11.37
C LEU A 63 8.73 10.04 -10.37
N SER A 64 8.48 10.75 -9.28
CA SER A 64 7.48 10.38 -8.28
C SER A 64 6.08 10.32 -8.91
N ALA A 65 5.72 11.31 -9.74
CA ALA A 65 4.45 11.30 -10.48
C ALA A 65 4.34 10.10 -11.42
N CYS A 66 5.41 9.75 -12.13
CA CYS A 66 5.46 8.54 -12.97
C CYS A 66 5.35 7.26 -12.14
N GLY A 67 5.96 7.21 -10.96
CA GLY A 67 5.86 6.08 -10.03
C GLY A 67 4.44 5.87 -9.53
N ALA A 68 3.76 6.93 -9.10
CA ALA A 68 2.35 6.90 -8.71
C ALA A 68 1.45 6.42 -9.87
N ALA A 69 1.76 6.83 -11.10
CA ALA A 69 1.03 6.45 -12.31
C ALA A 69 1.46 5.10 -12.92
N ARG A 70 2.37 4.36 -12.28
CA ARG A 70 2.94 3.07 -12.76
C ARG A 70 3.61 3.16 -14.14
N GLN A 71 4.11 4.33 -14.52
CA GLN A 71 4.79 4.58 -15.79
C GLN A 71 6.29 4.29 -15.68
N TRP A 72 6.62 3.03 -15.40
CA TRP A 72 7.97 2.59 -15.08
C TRP A 72 8.98 2.82 -16.21
N GLN A 73 8.58 2.65 -17.47
CA GLN A 73 9.49 2.86 -18.62
C GLN A 73 9.96 4.31 -18.67
N ARG A 74 9.04 5.25 -18.40
CA ARG A 74 9.36 6.69 -18.38
C ARG A 74 10.24 7.05 -17.19
N ALA A 75 9.99 6.45 -16.03
CA ALA A 75 10.83 6.66 -14.86
C ALA A 75 12.28 6.17 -15.07
N VAL A 76 12.44 4.98 -15.67
CA VAL A 76 13.77 4.46 -16.02
C VAL A 76 14.47 5.29 -17.09
N ALA A 77 13.72 5.75 -18.11
CA ALA A 77 14.27 6.63 -19.14
C ALA A 77 14.77 7.96 -18.55
N MET A 78 13.99 8.61 -17.69
CA MET A 78 14.39 9.85 -17.01
C MET A 78 15.65 9.65 -16.16
N LEU A 79 15.75 8.55 -15.42
CA LEU A 79 16.97 8.21 -14.68
C LEU A 79 18.21 8.09 -15.58
N ALA A 80 18.05 7.53 -16.78
CA ALA A 80 19.13 7.38 -17.75
C ALA A 80 19.50 8.69 -18.45
N GLU A 81 18.59 9.67 -18.47
CA GLU A 81 18.82 11.00 -19.04
C GLU A 81 19.52 11.96 -18.07
N MET A 82 19.31 11.83 -16.76
CA MET A 82 19.92 12.74 -15.76
C MET A 82 21.44 12.88 -15.89
N PRO A 83 22.24 11.81 -16.06
CA PRO A 83 23.69 11.94 -16.25
C PRO A 83 24.07 12.71 -17.52
N LYS A 84 23.25 12.63 -18.58
CA LYS A 84 23.49 13.36 -19.84
C LYS A 84 23.27 14.87 -19.68
N LEU A 85 22.46 15.26 -18.70
CA LEU A 85 22.20 16.65 -18.32
C LEU A 85 23.15 17.14 -17.22
N HIS A 86 24.22 16.38 -16.91
CA HIS A 86 25.14 16.66 -15.81
C HIS A 86 24.45 16.75 -14.43
N LEU A 87 23.30 16.08 -14.26
CA LEU A 87 22.59 15.97 -12.99
C LEU A 87 22.98 14.66 -12.31
N GLU A 88 23.53 14.74 -11.11
CA GLU A 88 23.83 13.56 -10.31
C GLU A 88 22.55 13.03 -9.64
N PRO A 89 22.15 11.78 -9.88
CA PRO A 89 20.99 11.19 -9.22
C PRO A 89 21.20 11.18 -7.70
N SER A 90 20.16 11.52 -6.95
CA SER A 90 20.17 11.46 -5.48
C SER A 90 19.52 10.17 -4.97
N ILE A 91 19.61 9.91 -3.66
CA ILE A 91 18.89 8.78 -3.04
C ILE A 91 17.36 8.89 -3.24
N VAL A 92 16.84 10.12 -3.27
CA VAL A 92 15.42 10.39 -3.56
C VAL A 92 15.06 9.97 -4.98
N THR A 93 15.95 10.23 -5.94
CA THR A 93 15.81 9.82 -7.34
C THR A 93 15.78 8.30 -7.46
N LEU A 94 16.66 7.61 -6.73
CA LEU A 94 16.71 6.15 -6.67
C LEU A 94 15.41 5.57 -6.08
N ASN A 95 14.93 6.14 -4.96
CA ASN A 95 13.69 5.72 -4.29
C ASN A 95 12.45 5.86 -5.18
N ALA A 96 12.35 6.98 -5.89
CA ALA A 96 11.25 7.22 -6.84
C ALA A 96 11.27 6.19 -7.98
N ALA A 97 12.45 5.87 -8.50
CA ALA A 97 12.59 4.88 -9.56
C ALA A 97 12.31 3.44 -9.11
N ILE A 98 12.77 3.04 -7.92
CA ILE A 98 12.44 1.73 -7.34
C ILE A 98 10.92 1.61 -7.15
N SER A 99 10.28 2.68 -6.66
CA SER A 99 8.81 2.71 -6.48
C SER A 99 8.06 2.64 -7.81
N ALA A 100 8.62 3.23 -8.87
CA ALA A 100 8.06 3.21 -10.20
C ALA A 100 8.27 1.87 -10.92
N ALA A 101 9.22 1.03 -10.50
CA ALA A 101 9.56 -0.22 -11.16
C ALA A 101 8.33 -1.14 -11.37
N ALA A 102 8.15 -1.65 -12.59
CA ALA A 102 7.05 -2.56 -12.90
C ALA A 102 7.23 -3.96 -12.33
N THR A 103 8.47 -4.41 -12.18
CA THR A 103 8.77 -5.76 -11.77
C THR A 103 9.69 -5.75 -10.56
N TRP A 104 9.58 -6.77 -9.73
CA TRP A 104 10.46 -6.92 -8.57
C TRP A 104 11.92 -7.08 -9.00
N GLN A 105 12.18 -7.64 -10.19
CA GLN A 105 13.52 -7.80 -10.75
C GLN A 105 14.18 -6.44 -10.97
N SER A 106 13.48 -5.50 -11.61
CA SER A 106 14.04 -4.18 -11.89
C SER A 106 14.18 -3.35 -10.61
N ALA A 107 13.23 -3.45 -9.67
CA ALA A 107 13.36 -2.83 -8.35
C ALA A 107 14.63 -3.30 -7.61
N LEU A 108 14.90 -4.60 -7.60
CA LEU A 108 16.10 -5.18 -6.99
C LEU A 108 17.39 -4.81 -7.74
N GLY A 109 17.32 -4.77 -9.08
CA GLY A 109 18.41 -4.30 -9.92
C GLY A 109 18.79 -2.87 -9.57
N LEU A 110 17.81 -1.96 -9.46
CA LEU A 110 18.04 -0.57 -9.07
C LEU A 110 18.67 -0.44 -7.67
N VAL A 111 18.19 -1.20 -6.68
CA VAL A 111 18.81 -1.23 -5.32
C VAL A 111 20.26 -1.69 -5.37
N SER A 112 20.57 -2.68 -6.22
CA SER A 112 21.91 -3.24 -6.37
C SER A 112 22.84 -2.29 -7.13
N ASP A 113 22.34 -1.67 -8.19
CA ASP A 113 23.05 -0.72 -9.05
C ASP A 113 23.28 0.64 -8.38
N GLY A 114 22.47 1.00 -7.37
CA GLY A 114 22.66 2.23 -6.59
C GLY A 114 24.01 2.26 -5.87
N ARG A 115 24.44 1.13 -5.30
CA ARG A 115 25.68 1.01 -4.53
C ARG A 115 26.95 1.38 -5.30
N PRO A 116 27.25 0.79 -6.48
CA PRO A 116 28.44 1.15 -7.24
C PRO A 116 28.41 2.61 -7.73
N ARG A 117 27.24 3.25 -7.75
CA ARG A 117 27.07 4.67 -8.06
C ARG A 117 27.22 5.60 -6.84
N GLY A 118 27.60 5.07 -5.67
CA GLY A 118 27.70 5.84 -4.43
C GLY A 118 26.36 6.17 -3.78
N LEU A 119 25.25 5.66 -4.33
CA LEU A 119 23.90 5.85 -3.77
C LEU A 119 23.63 4.71 -2.80
N ASN A 120 23.84 4.97 -1.50
CA ASN A 120 23.58 3.98 -0.46
C ASN A 120 22.08 3.83 -0.24
N PRO A 121 21.47 2.67 -0.58
CA PRO A 121 20.03 2.46 -0.41
C PRO A 121 19.63 2.60 1.06
N ASP A 122 18.62 3.43 1.31
CA ASP A 122 18.11 3.75 2.64
C ASP A 122 16.88 2.91 3.01
N GLU A 123 16.26 3.19 4.16
CA GLU A 123 15.02 2.52 4.58
C GLU A 123 13.94 2.58 3.49
N VAL A 124 13.78 3.72 2.83
CA VAL A 124 12.76 3.97 1.81
C VAL A 124 13.06 3.17 0.54
N SER A 125 14.33 3.06 0.12
CA SER A 125 14.76 2.21 -0.99
C SER A 125 14.32 0.76 -0.78
N PHE A 126 14.62 0.23 0.41
CA PHE A 126 14.29 -1.15 0.75
C PHE A 126 12.79 -1.37 0.90
N ALA A 127 12.08 -0.44 1.56
CA ALA A 127 10.63 -0.45 1.67
C ALA A 127 9.95 -0.51 0.29
N ALA A 128 10.39 0.31 -0.65
CA ALA A 128 9.89 0.30 -2.02
C ALA A 128 10.20 -1.03 -2.74
N ALA A 129 11.40 -1.59 -2.56
CA ALA A 129 11.78 -2.88 -3.15
C ALA A 129 10.98 -4.06 -2.56
N VAL A 130 10.69 -4.04 -1.26
CA VAL A 130 9.82 -5.03 -0.61
C VAL A 130 8.40 -4.92 -1.15
N SER A 131 7.87 -3.70 -1.33
CA SER A 131 6.57 -3.48 -1.98
C SER A 131 6.53 -3.98 -3.42
N ALA A 132 7.62 -3.82 -4.18
CA ALA A 132 7.72 -4.41 -5.52
C ALA A 132 7.70 -5.96 -5.46
N CYS A 133 8.39 -6.57 -4.51
CA CYS A 133 8.35 -8.03 -4.29
C CYS A 133 6.95 -8.52 -3.90
N GLU A 134 6.22 -7.76 -3.09
CA GLU A 134 4.82 -8.04 -2.73
C GLU A 134 3.91 -8.06 -3.96
N LYS A 135 4.04 -7.08 -4.87
CA LYS A 135 3.31 -7.04 -6.15
C LYS A 135 3.72 -8.20 -7.06
N GLY A 136 4.98 -8.62 -6.97
CA GLY A 136 5.55 -9.75 -7.69
C GLY A 136 5.23 -11.14 -7.13
N LEU A 137 4.51 -11.24 -6.01
CA LEU A 137 4.26 -12.50 -5.28
C LEU A 137 5.54 -13.21 -4.77
N GLU A 138 6.65 -12.48 -4.66
CA GLU A 138 7.96 -13.02 -4.26
C GLU A 138 8.22 -12.87 -2.75
N TRP A 139 7.45 -13.62 -1.94
CA TRP A 139 7.55 -13.53 -0.46
C TRP A 139 8.95 -13.85 0.09
N ARG A 140 9.72 -14.74 -0.57
CA ARG A 140 11.09 -15.11 -0.14
C ARG A 140 12.03 -13.92 -0.24
N ARG A 141 11.95 -13.19 -1.36
CA ARG A 141 12.76 -12.00 -1.61
C ARG A 141 12.33 -10.85 -0.71
N ALA A 142 11.02 -10.65 -0.54
CA ALA A 142 10.47 -9.67 0.40
C ALA A 142 11.01 -9.89 1.83
N LEU A 143 10.98 -11.14 2.32
CA LEU A 143 11.54 -11.48 3.64
C LEU A 143 13.05 -11.28 3.72
N SER A 144 13.79 -11.68 2.67
CA SER A 144 15.24 -11.51 2.61
C SER A 144 15.63 -10.04 2.70
N LEU A 145 14.99 -9.18 1.92
CA LEU A 145 15.21 -7.73 1.93
C LEU A 145 14.89 -7.13 3.31
N PHE A 146 13.77 -7.52 3.92
CA PHE A 146 13.41 -7.03 5.25
C PHE A 146 14.44 -7.41 6.32
N ARG A 147 14.98 -8.64 6.26
CA ARG A 147 16.07 -9.08 7.14
C ARG A 147 17.37 -8.36 6.85
N GLU A 148 17.65 -8.10 5.57
CA GLU A 148 18.83 -7.37 5.13
C GLU A 148 18.83 -5.94 5.68
N MET A 149 17.68 -5.26 5.69
CA MET A 149 17.53 -3.96 6.36
C MET A 149 17.97 -4.02 7.83
N SER A 150 17.51 -5.04 8.55
CA SER A 150 17.87 -5.25 9.96
C SER A 150 19.37 -5.51 10.13
N SER A 151 19.98 -6.32 9.24
CA SER A 151 21.42 -6.61 9.27
C SER A 151 22.31 -5.41 8.97
N ARG A 152 21.77 -4.42 8.26
CA ARG A 152 22.44 -3.16 7.91
C ARG A 152 22.24 -2.06 8.96
N SER A 153 21.63 -2.41 10.10
CA SER A 153 21.29 -1.45 11.16
C SER A 153 20.44 -0.27 10.66
N LEU A 154 19.66 -0.48 9.58
CA LEU A 154 18.66 0.49 9.14
C LEU A 154 17.47 0.45 10.11
N PRO A 155 16.80 1.60 10.34
CA PRO A 155 15.62 1.64 11.18
C PRO A 155 14.56 0.66 10.62
N PRO A 156 13.92 -0.14 11.49
CA PRO A 156 12.94 -1.10 11.03
C PRO A 156 11.69 -0.36 10.54
N SER A 157 11.31 -0.61 9.29
CA SER A 157 10.18 0.05 8.64
C SER A 157 8.90 -0.74 8.80
N LEU A 158 7.88 -0.15 9.45
CA LEU A 158 6.54 -0.76 9.53
C LEU A 158 5.95 -0.96 8.12
N PHE A 159 6.21 -0.02 7.20
CA PHE A 159 5.77 -0.14 5.82
C PHE A 159 6.38 -1.35 5.11
N ALA A 160 7.71 -1.55 5.22
CA ALA A 160 8.37 -2.71 4.63
C ALA A 160 7.85 -4.02 5.25
N ALA A 161 7.60 -4.02 6.57
CA ALA A 161 7.03 -5.19 7.24
C ALA A 161 5.60 -5.50 6.76
N ASN A 162 4.74 -4.49 6.63
CA ASN A 162 3.37 -4.63 6.11
C ASN A 162 3.39 -5.22 4.70
N ALA A 163 4.24 -4.69 3.82
CA ALA A 163 4.41 -5.21 2.47
C ALA A 163 4.89 -6.67 2.47
N ALA A 164 5.83 -7.03 3.34
CA ALA A 164 6.29 -8.42 3.48
C ALA A 164 5.19 -9.35 4.04
N ILE A 165 4.39 -8.91 5.02
CA ILE A 165 3.23 -9.67 5.54
C ILE A 165 2.18 -9.86 4.44
N SER A 166 1.85 -8.81 3.68
CA SER A 166 0.95 -8.87 2.52
C SER A 166 1.47 -9.83 1.45
N ALA A 167 2.79 -9.89 1.22
CA ALA A 167 3.38 -10.85 0.30
C ALA A 167 3.13 -12.31 0.74
N PHE A 168 3.20 -12.59 2.05
CA PHE A 168 2.83 -13.90 2.60
C PHE A 168 1.33 -14.19 2.46
N GLU A 169 0.48 -13.18 2.65
CA GLU A 169 -0.97 -13.28 2.49
C GLU A 169 -1.35 -13.73 1.08
N LYS A 170 -0.76 -13.11 0.06
CA LYS A 170 -1.05 -13.41 -1.36
C LYS A 170 -0.60 -14.81 -1.79
N VAL A 171 0.31 -15.44 -1.05
CA VAL A 171 0.81 -16.81 -1.28
C VAL A 171 0.30 -17.78 -0.21
N GLU A 172 -0.71 -17.37 0.58
CA GLU A 172 -1.42 -18.19 1.59
C GLU A 172 -0.50 -18.78 2.68
N ARG A 173 0.65 -18.15 2.93
CA ARG A 173 1.67 -18.63 3.86
C ARG A 173 1.49 -18.01 5.25
N TRP A 174 0.45 -18.42 5.95
CA TRP A 174 0.10 -17.93 7.29
C TRP A 174 1.23 -18.04 8.32
N ARG A 175 2.04 -19.11 8.30
CA ARG A 175 3.16 -19.29 9.24
C ARG A 175 4.20 -18.17 9.12
N GLY A 176 4.51 -17.76 7.89
CA GLY A 176 5.44 -16.68 7.61
C GLY A 176 4.89 -15.33 8.08
N ALA A 177 3.61 -15.06 7.77
CA ALA A 177 2.92 -13.85 8.20
C ALA A 177 2.91 -13.71 9.74
N LEU A 178 2.54 -14.76 10.48
CA LEU A 178 2.53 -14.75 11.95
C LEU A 178 3.94 -14.61 12.55
N SER A 179 4.92 -15.32 11.98
CA SER A 179 6.31 -15.19 12.43
C SER A 179 6.84 -13.77 12.25
N LEU A 180 6.49 -13.11 11.15
CA LEU A 180 6.91 -11.74 10.86
C LEU A 180 6.20 -10.73 11.77
N LEU A 181 4.91 -10.97 12.07
CA LEU A 181 4.17 -10.15 13.03
C LEU A 181 4.75 -10.26 14.45
N ALA A 182 5.14 -11.47 14.87
CA ALA A 182 5.84 -11.68 16.14
C ALA A 182 7.25 -11.05 16.16
N THR A 183 7.97 -11.01 15.02
CA THR A 183 9.23 -10.26 14.95
C THR A 183 9.02 -8.76 15.12
N LEU A 184 7.94 -8.17 14.59
CA LEU A 184 7.67 -6.74 14.77
C LEU A 184 7.50 -6.36 16.24
N GLN A 185 6.71 -7.15 16.97
CA GLN A 185 6.51 -6.95 18.41
C GLN A 185 7.84 -7.04 19.18
N ARG A 186 8.70 -8.01 18.83
CA ARG A 186 10.04 -8.15 19.44
C ARG A 186 11.00 -7.00 19.10
N MET A 187 10.82 -6.37 17.95
CA MET A 187 11.57 -5.18 17.53
C MET A 187 11.03 -3.89 18.17
N GLY A 188 10.00 -3.96 19.01
CA GLY A 188 9.35 -2.80 19.61
C GLY A 188 8.45 -2.02 18.63
N LEU A 189 8.22 -2.55 17.43
CA LEU A 189 7.28 -1.98 16.46
C LEU A 189 5.87 -2.50 16.76
N GLN A 190 4.94 -1.58 17.00
CA GLN A 190 3.54 -1.91 17.18
C GLN A 190 2.91 -2.24 15.82
N PRO A 191 2.42 -3.48 15.61
CA PRO A 191 1.69 -3.81 14.39
C PRO A 191 0.45 -2.93 14.26
N ASP A 192 0.21 -2.40 13.07
CA ASP A 192 -0.98 -1.61 12.76
C ASP A 192 -2.12 -2.49 12.24
N HIS A 193 -3.25 -1.84 11.94
CA HIS A 193 -4.43 -2.50 11.37
C HIS A 193 -4.10 -3.20 10.03
N VAL A 194 -3.19 -2.67 9.21
CA VAL A 194 -2.75 -3.28 7.95
C VAL A 194 -1.98 -4.58 8.23
N SER A 195 -1.01 -4.56 9.16
CA SER A 195 -0.24 -5.73 9.61
C SER A 195 -1.19 -6.86 10.04
N LEU A 196 -2.15 -6.52 10.90
CA LEU A 196 -3.08 -7.47 11.52
C LEU A 196 -4.07 -8.03 10.50
N ASN A 197 -4.63 -7.17 9.65
CA ASN A 197 -5.57 -7.60 8.61
C ASN A 197 -4.91 -8.54 7.60
N SER A 198 -3.70 -8.22 7.12
CA SER A 198 -2.99 -9.10 6.18
C SER A 198 -2.57 -10.42 6.83
N ALA A 199 -2.14 -10.41 8.10
CA ALA A 199 -1.82 -11.65 8.82
C ALA A 199 -3.07 -12.50 9.09
N ALA A 200 -4.19 -11.89 9.46
CA ALA A 200 -5.46 -12.57 9.67
C ALA A 200 -6.03 -13.14 8.36
N SER A 201 -5.96 -12.37 7.26
CA SER A 201 -6.33 -12.84 5.91
C SER A 201 -5.46 -14.01 5.47
N ALA A 202 -4.15 -13.97 5.75
CA ALA A 202 -3.26 -15.11 5.47
C ALA A 202 -3.67 -16.35 6.27
N CYS A 203 -4.04 -16.19 7.54
CA CYS A 203 -4.54 -17.28 8.39
C CYS A 203 -5.88 -17.83 7.90
N GLU A 204 -6.80 -16.94 7.49
CA GLU A 204 -8.08 -17.30 6.91
C GLU A 204 -7.83 -18.22 5.71
N LYS A 205 -7.11 -17.73 4.68
CA LYS A 205 -6.78 -18.45 3.44
C LYS A 205 -6.04 -19.77 3.72
N GLY A 206 -5.15 -19.76 4.71
CA GLY A 206 -4.45 -20.95 5.21
C GLY A 206 -5.29 -21.95 6.02
N SER A 207 -6.62 -21.83 6.02
CA SER A 207 -7.57 -22.67 6.78
C SER A 207 -7.38 -22.65 8.31
N ARG A 208 -6.71 -21.62 8.83
CA ARG A 208 -6.45 -21.39 10.26
C ARG A 208 -7.39 -20.32 10.81
N TRP A 209 -8.70 -20.55 10.70
CA TRP A 209 -9.73 -19.61 11.13
C TRP A 209 -9.61 -19.18 12.61
N GLN A 210 -9.18 -20.08 13.50
CA GLN A 210 -8.93 -19.77 14.92
C GLN A 210 -7.86 -18.68 15.10
N GLY A 211 -6.80 -18.73 14.30
CA GLY A 211 -5.73 -17.73 14.35
C GLY A 211 -6.19 -16.38 13.80
N ALA A 212 -6.98 -16.40 12.71
CA ALA A 212 -7.59 -15.18 12.17
C ALA A 212 -8.52 -14.51 13.20
N LEU A 213 -9.37 -15.29 13.89
CA LEU A 213 -10.23 -14.77 14.96
C LEU A 213 -9.45 -14.34 16.19
N MET A 214 -8.36 -15.02 16.56
CA MET A 214 -7.52 -14.58 17.68
C MET A 214 -6.90 -13.20 17.41
N LEU A 215 -6.44 -12.96 16.19
CA LEU A 215 -5.86 -11.67 15.79
C LEU A 215 -6.89 -10.55 15.72
N LEU A 216 -8.13 -10.85 15.29
CA LEU A 216 -9.18 -9.85 15.05
C LEU A 216 -10.18 -9.67 16.19
N VAL A 217 -10.43 -10.72 16.98
CA VAL A 217 -11.49 -10.82 18.01
C VAL A 217 -10.93 -11.17 19.40
N GLY A 218 -9.63 -11.50 19.49
CA GLY A 218 -8.98 -11.91 20.75
C GLY A 218 -9.19 -10.90 21.89
N ARG A 219 -9.62 -11.41 23.05
CA ARG A 219 -10.04 -10.60 24.21
C ARG A 219 -8.92 -10.21 25.18
N ASP A 220 -7.65 -10.53 24.93
CA ASP A 220 -6.57 -10.31 25.91
C ASP A 220 -5.41 -9.41 25.42
N SER A 221 -5.19 -8.35 26.22
CA SER A 221 -3.95 -7.62 26.50
C SER A 221 -3.24 -6.81 25.39
N GLN A 222 -3.03 -5.52 25.70
CA GLN A 222 -2.25 -4.47 25.02
C GLN A 222 -2.58 -4.12 23.57
N LEU A 223 -2.97 -5.07 22.72
CA LEU A 223 -3.43 -4.83 21.34
C LEU A 223 -4.86 -4.27 21.27
N GLN A 224 -5.57 -4.24 22.41
CA GLN A 224 -6.98 -3.83 22.56
C GLN A 224 -7.30 -2.37 22.22
N ARG A 225 -6.32 -1.46 22.11
CA ARG A 225 -6.62 -0.10 21.61
C ARG A 225 -6.87 -0.06 20.10
N LEU A 226 -6.54 -1.13 19.37
CA LEU A 226 -6.69 -1.25 17.91
C LEU A 226 -7.69 -2.35 17.48
N ALA A 227 -8.22 -3.15 18.41
CA ALA A 227 -8.91 -4.41 18.13
C ALA A 227 -10.39 -4.29 17.70
N LEU A 228 -10.86 -3.10 17.37
CA LEU A 228 -12.06 -2.91 16.56
C LEU A 228 -11.90 -1.64 15.72
N VAL A 229 -10.77 -1.52 15.01
CA VAL A 229 -10.72 -0.53 13.93
C VAL A 229 -11.80 -0.93 12.93
N ARG A 230 -12.73 -0.01 12.76
CA ARG A 230 -13.96 -0.02 11.99
C ARG A 230 -13.71 -0.17 10.48
N ASP A 231 -12.91 -1.16 10.10
CA ASP A 231 -12.54 -1.41 8.72
C ASP A 231 -13.30 -2.61 8.18
N LEU A 232 -13.94 -2.39 7.03
CA LEU A 232 -14.76 -3.37 6.32
C LEU A 232 -13.98 -4.68 6.06
N VAL A 233 -12.67 -4.55 5.81
CA VAL A 233 -11.77 -5.68 5.54
C VAL A 233 -11.64 -6.60 6.76
N ALA A 234 -11.46 -6.05 7.96
CA ALA A 234 -11.31 -6.83 9.19
C ALA A 234 -12.58 -7.64 9.50
N TYR A 235 -13.76 -7.00 9.39
CA TYR A 235 -15.05 -7.66 9.56
C TYR A 235 -15.23 -8.79 8.55
N ASN A 236 -14.94 -8.55 7.26
CA ASN A 236 -15.08 -9.56 6.22
C ASN A 236 -14.17 -10.77 6.46
N VAL A 237 -12.90 -10.56 6.86
CA VAL A 237 -11.98 -11.65 7.21
C VAL A 237 -12.47 -12.44 8.43
N ALA A 238 -12.99 -11.75 9.46
CA ALA A 238 -13.55 -12.42 10.64
C ALA A 238 -14.83 -13.22 10.32
N LEU A 239 -15.70 -12.70 9.46
CA LEU A 239 -16.92 -13.39 9.00
C LEU A 239 -16.58 -14.63 8.17
N LEU A 240 -15.60 -14.55 7.28
CA LEU A 240 -15.08 -15.70 6.54
C LEU A 240 -14.45 -16.75 7.46
N ALA A 241 -13.69 -16.32 8.47
CA ALA A 241 -13.17 -17.22 9.49
C ALA A 241 -14.30 -17.90 10.30
N CYS A 242 -15.37 -17.17 10.65
CA CYS A 242 -16.54 -17.73 11.32
C CYS A 242 -17.28 -18.75 10.44
N MET A 243 -17.40 -18.49 9.14
CA MET A 243 -17.96 -19.41 8.16
C MET A 243 -17.19 -20.74 8.13
N ARG A 244 -15.85 -20.68 8.06
CA ARG A 244 -14.99 -21.88 8.10
C ARG A 244 -15.03 -22.61 9.45
N GLY A 245 -15.23 -21.88 10.54
CA GLY A 245 -15.37 -22.44 11.89
C GLY A 245 -16.78 -22.90 12.27
N LEU A 246 -17.78 -22.71 11.40
CA LEU A 246 -19.22 -22.93 11.69
C LEU A 246 -19.72 -22.16 12.93
N LEU A 247 -19.12 -20.99 13.20
CA LEU A 247 -19.44 -20.14 14.35
C LEU A 247 -20.56 -19.16 14.01
N TRP A 248 -21.76 -19.66 13.70
CA TRP A 248 -22.89 -18.83 13.24
C TRP A 248 -23.29 -17.73 14.24
N ARG A 249 -23.23 -18.00 15.55
CA ARG A 249 -23.56 -17.00 16.59
C ARG A 249 -22.61 -15.80 16.54
N LEU A 250 -21.31 -16.06 16.52
CA LEU A 250 -20.29 -15.03 16.43
C LEU A 250 -20.40 -14.27 15.10
N SER A 251 -20.72 -14.95 14.01
CA SER A 251 -20.97 -14.32 12.71
C SER A 251 -22.14 -13.33 12.75
N LEU A 252 -23.25 -13.69 13.40
CA LEU A 252 -24.40 -12.80 13.57
C LEU A 252 -24.09 -11.61 14.49
N ASP A 253 -23.33 -11.85 15.56
CA ASP A 253 -22.90 -10.80 16.49
C ASP A 253 -22.00 -9.79 15.77
N LEU A 254 -21.02 -10.25 14.98
CA LEU A 254 -20.13 -9.39 14.20
C LEU A 254 -20.92 -8.58 13.16
N LEU A 255 -21.85 -9.19 12.44
CA LEU A 255 -22.68 -8.50 11.46
C LEU A 255 -23.63 -7.49 12.11
N SER A 256 -24.15 -7.80 13.30
CA SER A 256 -24.95 -6.87 14.10
C SER A 256 -24.13 -5.69 14.60
N GLN A 257 -22.87 -5.90 15.00
CA GLN A 257 -21.95 -4.84 15.38
C GLN A 257 -21.63 -3.94 14.19
N MET A 258 -21.45 -4.51 13.01
CA MET A 258 -21.22 -3.80 11.75
C MET A 258 -22.47 -3.03 11.26
N MET A 259 -23.69 -3.45 11.63
CA MET A 259 -24.90 -2.65 11.38
C MET A 259 -25.04 -1.47 12.34
N ARG A 260 -24.50 -1.58 13.56
CA ARG A 260 -24.58 -0.52 14.58
C ARG A 260 -23.42 0.47 14.50
N ASN A 261 -22.28 0.04 14.01
CA ASN A 261 -21.07 0.85 13.86
C ASN A 261 -20.76 1.01 12.36
N SER A 262 -20.25 2.16 11.93
CA SER A 262 -19.55 2.20 10.63
C SER A 262 -18.42 1.17 10.65
N PRO A 263 -18.19 0.39 9.58
CA PRO A 263 -18.68 0.55 8.19
C PRO A 263 -19.95 -0.25 7.88
N GLU A 264 -20.74 0.22 6.90
CA GLU A 264 -21.98 -0.45 6.49
C GLU A 264 -21.73 -1.84 5.87
N PRO A 265 -22.52 -2.87 6.26
CA PRO A 265 -22.38 -4.19 5.68
C PRO A 265 -22.80 -4.24 4.23
N THR A 266 -21.94 -4.85 3.43
CA THR A 266 -22.13 -5.07 2.00
C THR A 266 -22.56 -6.52 1.75
N VAL A 267 -22.95 -6.85 0.52
CA VAL A 267 -23.25 -8.24 0.11
C VAL A 267 -22.10 -9.20 0.47
N ILE A 268 -20.85 -8.73 0.40
CA ILE A 268 -19.64 -9.49 0.76
C ILE A 268 -19.61 -9.85 2.25
N SER A 269 -20.22 -9.05 3.11
CA SER A 269 -20.31 -9.30 4.56
C SER A 269 -21.46 -10.27 4.90
N PHE A 270 -22.58 -10.18 4.18
CA PHE A 270 -23.73 -11.06 4.40
C PHE A 270 -23.53 -12.49 3.87
N SER A 271 -22.83 -12.67 2.74
CA SER A 271 -22.63 -13.99 2.13
C SER A 271 -21.95 -15.01 3.07
N PRO A 272 -20.83 -14.70 3.75
CA PRO A 272 -20.21 -15.62 4.70
C PRO A 272 -21.08 -15.91 5.92
N ALA A 273 -21.85 -14.93 6.38
CA ALA A 273 -22.77 -15.10 7.52
C ALA A 273 -23.95 -16.01 7.17
N LEU A 274 -24.51 -15.85 5.97
CA LEU A 274 -25.56 -16.72 5.44
C LEU A 274 -25.07 -18.16 5.31
N GLU A 275 -23.90 -18.36 4.71
CA GLU A 275 -23.32 -19.69 4.54
C GLU A 275 -22.99 -20.33 5.91
N ALA A 276 -22.49 -19.56 6.87
CA ALA A 276 -22.26 -20.04 8.23
C ALA A 276 -23.56 -20.54 8.90
N CYS A 277 -24.66 -19.79 8.76
CA CYS A 277 -25.97 -20.17 9.28
C CYS A 277 -26.56 -21.40 8.58
N GLU A 278 -26.46 -21.46 7.25
CA GLU A 278 -26.95 -22.58 6.44
C GLU A 278 -26.22 -23.88 6.78
N ARG A 279 -24.88 -23.85 6.80
CA ARG A 279 -24.05 -25.02 7.14
C ARG A 279 -24.24 -25.47 8.59
N SER A 280 -24.63 -24.55 9.47
CA SER A 280 -25.00 -24.83 10.87
C SER A 280 -26.47 -25.27 11.05
N ARG A 281 -27.21 -25.47 9.95
CA ARG A 281 -28.64 -25.84 9.90
C ARG A 281 -29.57 -24.88 10.64
N GLN A 282 -29.25 -23.59 10.65
CA GLN A 282 -30.04 -22.53 11.31
C GLN A 282 -30.99 -21.82 10.32
N ALA A 283 -31.96 -22.56 9.78
CA ALA A 283 -32.86 -22.07 8.71
C ALA A 283 -33.59 -20.75 9.05
N LEU A 284 -34.06 -20.58 10.29
CA LEU A 284 -34.75 -19.37 10.72
C LEU A 284 -33.84 -18.12 10.62
N GLN A 285 -32.57 -18.26 10.99
CA GLN A 285 -31.62 -17.14 10.95
C GLN A 285 -31.20 -16.83 9.52
N THR A 286 -31.04 -17.85 8.68
CA THR A 286 -30.77 -17.67 7.24
C THR A 286 -31.88 -16.87 6.55
N VAL A 287 -33.16 -17.21 6.81
CA VAL A 287 -34.30 -16.47 6.23
C VAL A 287 -34.32 -15.01 6.70
N ARG A 288 -34.06 -14.76 8.00
CA ARG A 288 -33.99 -13.39 8.54
C ARG A 288 -32.85 -12.57 7.92
N LEU A 289 -31.69 -13.18 7.70
CA LEU A 289 -30.56 -12.54 7.03
C LEU A 289 -30.87 -12.24 5.55
N LEU A 290 -31.58 -13.13 4.85
CA LEU A 290 -32.00 -12.90 3.46
C LEU A 290 -33.01 -11.74 3.33
N ASP A 291 -34.01 -11.68 4.22
CA ASP A 291 -34.98 -10.58 4.25
C ASP A 291 -34.30 -9.24 4.55
N THR A 292 -33.36 -9.21 5.50
CA THR A 292 -32.57 -7.99 5.78
C THR A 292 -31.68 -7.56 4.61
N LEU A 293 -31.09 -8.51 3.87
CA LEU A 293 -30.33 -8.20 2.66
C LEU A 293 -31.23 -7.68 1.53
N GLN A 294 -32.38 -8.31 1.29
CA GLN A 294 -33.33 -7.88 0.25
C GLN A 294 -33.85 -6.46 0.48
N ARG A 295 -34.22 -6.12 1.72
CA ARG A 295 -34.66 -4.77 2.07
C ARG A 295 -33.59 -3.71 1.80
N ARG A 296 -32.32 -4.07 1.96
CA ARG A 296 -31.18 -3.16 1.71
C ARG A 296 -30.80 -3.03 0.23
N VAL A 297 -31.03 -4.06 -0.58
CA VAL A 297 -30.76 -4.00 -2.02
C VAL A 297 -31.85 -3.17 -2.75
N LEU A 298 -33.05 -3.11 -2.19
CA LEU A 298 -34.19 -2.37 -2.74
C LEU A 298 -34.30 -0.91 -2.25
N SER A 299 -33.49 -0.50 -1.27
CA SER A 299 -33.43 0.86 -0.70
C SER A 299 -32.27 1.67 -1.30
#